data_AF-A0A6J2TBW2-F1
#
_entry.id   AF-A0A6J2TBW2-F1
#
_cell.length_a   1.000
_cell.length_b   1.000
_cell.length_c   1.000
_cell.angle_alpha   90.00
_cell.angle_beta   90.00
_cell.angle_gamma   90.00
#
_symmetry.space_group_name_H-M   'P 1'
#
loop_
_entity.id
_entity.type
_entity.pdbx_description
1 polymer ?
#
loop_
_entity_poly.entity_id
_entity_poly.type
_entity_poly.pdbx_seq_one_letter_code
_entity_poly.pdbx_strand_id
1 'polypeptide(L)' 'MKPSLVSRIRNIWIMSHWMRNEAVAAAAMLVVRRNEVKLRRAEDEKELEKNAGQLGVDAAGNLRVIRVLDDYVVPFECGL' A
#
# COMPACT_ATOMS: atom_id res chain seq x y z
N MET A 1 -24.04 44.89 -19.82
CA MET A 1 -23.02 44.83 -20.90
C MET A 1 -22.86 43.36 -21.32
N LYS A 2 -22.97 43.04 -22.60
CA LYS A 2 -22.76 41.65 -23.08
C LYS A 2 -21.25 41.35 -23.03
N PRO A 3 -20.81 40.24 -22.41
CA PRO A 3 -19.39 39.90 -22.39
C PRO A 3 -18.91 39.66 -23.81
N SER A 4 -17.76 40.24 -24.16
CA SER A 4 -17.16 40.05 -25.48
C SER A 4 -16.76 38.59 -25.70
N LEU A 5 -16.74 38.15 -26.96
CA LEU A 5 -16.33 36.81 -27.34
C LEU A 5 -14.95 36.45 -26.75
N VAL A 6 -14.02 37.41 -26.78
CA VAL A 6 -12.66 37.27 -26.23
C VAL A 6 -12.68 37.01 -24.72
N SER A 7 -13.54 37.70 -23.98
CA SER A 7 -13.70 37.46 -22.53
C SER A 7 -14.23 36.05 -22.24
N ARG A 8 -15.18 35.55 -23.05
CA ARG A 8 -15.70 34.18 -22.91
C ARG A 8 -14.63 33.13 -23.21
N ILE A 9 -13.85 33.31 -24.28
CA ILE A 9 -12.76 32.40 -24.65
C ILE A 9 -11.70 32.37 -23.55
N ARG A 10 -11.34 33.53 -22.98
CA ARG A 10 -10.39 33.61 -21.86
C ARG A 10 -10.91 32.86 -20.63
N ASN A 11 -12.18 33.01 -20.28
CA ASN A 11 -12.77 32.32 -19.14
C ASN A 11 -12.81 30.81 -19.34
N ILE A 12 -13.16 30.34 -20.54
CA ILE A 12 -13.11 28.91 -20.88
C ILE A 12 -11.68 28.40 -20.74
N TRP A 13 -10.69 29.12 -21.26
CA TRP A 13 -9.28 28.73 -21.18
C TRP A 13 -8.80 28.62 -19.73
N ILE A 14 -9.12 29.59 -18.88
CA ILE A 14 -8.78 29.57 -17.45
C ILE A 14 -9.40 28.35 -16.76
N MET A 15 -10.70 28.10 -16.97
CA MET A 15 -11.39 26.97 -16.35
C MET A 15 -10.85 25.63 -16.84
N SER A 16 -10.59 25.48 -18.15
CA SER A 16 -9.99 24.27 -18.70
C SER A 16 -8.56 24.04 -18.22
N HIS A 17 -7.78 25.11 -18.00
CA HIS A 17 -6.44 24.98 -17.42
C HIS A 17 -6.52 24.51 -15.96
N TRP A 18 -7.42 25.11 -15.17
CA TRP A 18 -7.61 24.74 -13.77
C TRP A 18 -8.06 23.28 -13.62
N MET A 19 -9.07 22.84 -14.38
CA MET A 19 -9.54 21.44 -14.38
C MET A 19 -8.43 20.44 -14.75
N ARG A 20 -7.55 20.80 -15.70
CA ARG A 20 -6.42 19.94 -16.06
C ARG A 20 -5.41 19.81 -14.91
N ASN A 21 -5.12 20.90 -14.21
CA ASN A 21 -4.21 20.86 -13.07
C ASN A 21 -4.77 20.03 -11.92
N GLU A 22 -6.08 20.16 -11.63
CA GLU A 22 -6.74 19.33 -10.63
C GLU A 22 -6.72 17.84 -11.02
N ALA A 23 -6.99 17.52 -12.28
CA ALA A 23 -6.96 16.15 -12.77
C ALA A 23 -5.55 15.52 -12.65
N VAL A 24 -4.50 16.28 -12.99
CA VAL A 24 -3.10 15.83 -12.84
C VAL A 24 -2.76 15.61 -11.37
N ALA A 25 -3.15 16.52 -10.48
CA ALA A 25 -2.91 16.37 -9.04
C ALA A 25 -3.62 15.14 -8.47
N ALA A 26 -4.89 14.93 -8.83
CA ALA A 26 -5.65 13.75 -8.40
C ALA A 26 -5.03 12.44 -8.93
N ALA A 27 -4.62 12.41 -10.20
CA ALA A 27 -3.95 11.26 -10.79
C ALA A 27 -2.61 10.96 -10.10
N ALA A 28 -1.81 12.00 -9.80
CA ALA A 28 -0.56 11.85 -9.07
C ALA A 28 -0.79 11.26 -7.67
N MET A 29 -1.78 11.77 -6.93
CA MET A 29 -2.14 11.23 -5.61
C MET A 29 -2.59 9.77 -5.67
N LEU A 30 -3.35 9.37 -6.70
CA LEU A 30 -3.74 7.96 -6.88
C LEU A 30 -2.55 7.05 -7.12
N VAL A 31 -1.59 7.48 -7.94
CA VAL A 31 -0.35 6.71 -8.19
C VAL A 31 0.49 6.59 -6.92
N VAL A 32 0.65 7.67 -6.16
CA VAL A 32 1.38 7.67 -4.88
C VAL A 32 0.71 6.70 -3.90
N ARG A 33 -0.60 6.81 -3.66
CA ARG A 33 -1.30 5.87 -2.78
C ARG A 33 -1.17 4.42 -3.25
N ARG A 34 -1.26 4.16 -4.55
CA ARG A 34 -1.10 2.82 -5.10
C ARG A 34 0.30 2.26 -4.81
N ASN A 35 1.33 3.11 -4.91
CA ASN A 35 2.70 2.71 -4.61
C ASN A 35 2.91 2.48 -3.11
N GLU A 36 2.36 3.33 -2.25
CA GLU A 36 2.38 3.13 -0.79
C GLU A 36 1.69 1.82 -0.39
N VAL A 37 0.52 1.52 -0.95
CA VAL A 37 -0.17 0.25 -0.69
C VAL A 37 0.63 -0.95 -1.18
N LYS A 38 1.30 -0.84 -2.33
CA LYS A 38 2.18 -1.91 -2.83
C LYS A 38 3.40 -2.10 -1.94
N LEU A 39 4.02 -1.01 -1.47
CA LEU A 39 5.16 -1.06 -0.55
C LEU A 39 4.77 -1.71 0.77
N ARG A 40 3.65 -1.27 1.37
CA ARG A 40 3.12 -1.90 2.59
C ARG A 40 2.84 -3.37 2.41
N ARG A 41 2.19 -3.78 1.30
CA ARG A 41 1.98 -5.20 1.02
C ARG A 41 3.29 -5.99 0.88
N ALA A 42 4.31 -5.41 0.26
CA ALA A 42 5.62 -6.05 0.16
C ALA A 42 6.35 -6.10 1.50
N GLU A 43 6.13 -5.14 2.39
CA GLU A 43 6.61 -5.15 3.78
C GLU A 43 5.87 -6.23 4.59
N ASP A 44 4.54 -6.30 4.49
CA ASP A 44 3.70 -7.32 5.11
C ASP A 44 4.08 -8.72 4.60
N GLU A 45 4.30 -8.90 3.30
CA GLU A 45 4.77 -10.16 2.71
C GLU A 45 6.17 -10.53 3.21
N LYS A 46 7.09 -9.58 3.38
CA LYS A 46 8.41 -9.83 3.98
C LYS A 46 8.33 -10.16 5.46
N GLU A 47 7.44 -9.52 6.22
CA GLU A 47 7.18 -9.90 7.60
C GLU A 47 6.53 -11.27 7.68
N LEU A 48 5.59 -11.58 6.79
CA LEU A 48 4.98 -12.89 6.68
C LEU A 48 5.97 -13.96 6.21
N GLU A 49 6.96 -13.65 5.37
CA GLU A 49 8.03 -14.59 5.00
C GLU A 49 9.04 -14.78 6.13
N LYS A 50 9.36 -13.71 6.88
CA LYS A 50 10.15 -13.83 8.13
C LYS A 50 9.41 -14.61 9.22
N ASN A 51 8.08 -14.47 9.26
CA ASN A 51 7.18 -15.15 10.20
C ASN A 51 6.60 -16.45 9.64
N ALA A 52 6.86 -16.80 8.37
CA ALA A 52 6.49 -18.07 7.76
C ALA A 52 7.36 -19.10 8.46
N GLY A 53 6.79 -19.59 9.55
CA GLY A 53 7.54 -20.16 10.63
C GLY A 53 8.38 -21.32 10.13
N GLN A 54 9.57 -21.41 10.71
CA GLN A 54 10.34 -22.63 10.67
C GLN A 54 9.38 -23.78 11.01
N LEU A 55 9.39 -24.82 10.18
CA LEU A 55 8.59 -26.00 10.44
C LEU A 55 9.33 -26.85 11.47
N GLY A 56 8.68 -27.08 12.60
CA GLY A 56 9.15 -27.93 13.68
C GLY A 56 8.37 -29.22 13.71
N VAL A 57 8.99 -30.27 14.26
CA VAL A 57 8.33 -31.55 14.48
C VAL A 57 8.01 -31.65 15.97
N ASP A 58 6.74 -31.89 16.32
CA ASP A 58 6.35 -32.11 17.71
C ASP A 58 6.80 -33.49 18.22
N ALA A 59 6.71 -33.73 19.52
CA ALA A 59 7.10 -35.01 20.13
C ALA A 59 6.30 -36.22 19.62
N ALA A 60 5.16 -35.98 18.95
CA ALA A 60 4.32 -36.99 18.32
C ALA A 60 4.59 -37.15 16.81
N GLY A 61 5.59 -36.44 16.27
CA GLY A 61 6.01 -36.54 14.87
C GLY A 61 5.20 -35.66 13.89
N ASN A 62 4.32 -34.79 14.37
CA ASN A 62 3.51 -33.92 13.52
C ASN A 62 4.26 -32.62 13.19
N LEU A 63 4.13 -32.16 11.95
CA LEU A 63 4.67 -30.88 11.51
C LEU A 63 3.83 -29.74 12.09
N ARG A 64 4.49 -28.79 12.77
CA ARG A 64 3.88 -27.58 13.32
C ARG A 64 4.69 -26.34 12.97
N VAL A 65 4.01 -25.21 12.82
CA VAL A 65 4.65 -23.91 12.65
C VAL A 65 5.25 -23.48 13.99
N ILE A 66 6.57 -23.31 14.05
CA ILE A 66 7.30 -22.90 15.25
C ILE A 66 8.03 -21.57 15.02
N ARG A 67 8.28 -20.88 16.11
CA ARG A 67 9.18 -19.72 16.19
C ARG A 67 10.40 -20.13 17.01
N VAL A 68 11.59 -20.03 16.41
CA VAL A 68 12.85 -20.24 17.12
C VAL A 68 13.29 -18.90 17.73
N LEU A 69 13.44 -18.87 19.04
CA LEU A 69 14.04 -17.77 19.80
C LEU A 69 15.48 -18.17 20.19
N ASP A 70 16.29 -17.22 20.66
CA ASP A 70 17.73 -17.44 20.89
C ASP A 70 18.04 -18.65 21.80
N ASP A 71 17.18 -18.93 22.79
CA ASP A 71 17.38 -20.00 23.78
C ASP A 71 16.32 -21.12 23.75
N TYR A 72 15.22 -20.97 23.00
CA TYR A 72 14.12 -21.94 23.00
C TYR A 72 13.22 -21.87 21.76
N VAL A 73 12.54 -22.97 21.46
CA VAL A 73 11.59 -23.09 20.34
C VAL A 73 10.17 -23.09 20.88
N VAL A 74 9.31 -22.20 20.38
CA VAL A 74 7.90 -22.12 20.77
C VAL A 74 6.95 -22.38 19.60
N PRO A 75 5.79 -23.00 19.82
CA PRO A 75 4.73 -23.03 18.82
C PRO A 75 4.32 -21.61 18.43
N PHE A 76 4.02 -21.41 17.15
CA PHE A 76 3.60 -20.10 16.65
C PHE A 76 2.32 -19.58 17.33
N GLU A 77 1.45 -20.49 17.78
CA GLU A 77 0.21 -20.18 18.51
C GLU A 77 0.45 -19.56 19.90
N CYS A 78 1.68 -19.61 20.44
CA CYS A 78 2.00 -19.10 21.77
C CYS A 78 2.42 -17.61 21.80
N GLY A 79 2.25 -16.86 20.70
CA GLY A 79 2.54 -15.42 20.65
C GLY A 79 1.29 -14.54 20.84
N LEU A 80 1.28 -13.74 21.92
CA LEU A 80 0.45 -12.53 22.07
C LEU A 80 1.06 -11.36 21.30
#